data_AF-A0A1H2MLP2-F1
#
_entry.id   AF-A0A1H2MLP2-F1
#
_cell.length_a   1.000
_cell.length_b   1.000
_cell.length_c   1.000
_cell.angle_alpha   90.00
_cell.angle_beta   90.00
_cell.angle_gamma   90.00
#
_symmetry.space_group_name_H-M   'P 1'
#
loop_
_entity.id
_entity.type
_entity.pdbx_description
1 polymer ?
#
loop_
_entity_poly.entity_id
_entity_poly.type
_entity_poly.pdbx_seq_one_letter_code
_entity_poly.pdbx_strand_id
1 'polypeptide(L)'
;MRLLPLLLLAALLGGCASTPNNDPSGTWINQAAIDAARESGRLREALLAYGPNLEWHIDPEQRQASYSNGFELAEGRLQSAGEGRWQVTFYGDYKEQLSIQNGELVQIASGYWPEQHFTRFQGSGEAKPLGSSFEQALYRDYLGGDWLIEEGLGQGGLVRFNSDGQVQGLPGAERFALCLAGDCAAMSGEHDSIWLQAGEQGSPWLFVHEGNQLRIFEAQNRAQFDEMPEYQPGPQRWLLKRR
;
A
#
# COMPACT_ATOMS: atom_id res chain seq x y z
N MET A 1 -38.99 27.13 54.04
CA MET A 1 -39.22 26.23 52.89
C MET A 1 -38.64 26.92 51.66
N ARG A 2 -37.53 26.48 51.04
CA ARG A 2 -37.32 25.27 50.21
C ARG A 2 -38.41 25.17 49.13
N LEU A 3 -38.20 25.07 47.82
CA LEU A 3 -37.06 24.89 46.91
C LEU A 3 -37.54 25.40 45.54
N LEU A 4 -36.73 26.13 44.78
CA LEU A 4 -36.82 26.18 43.30
C LEU A 4 -35.50 26.78 42.79
N PRO A 5 -34.55 25.95 42.31
CA PRO A 5 -34.33 25.92 40.87
C PRO A 5 -33.76 24.58 40.40
N LEU A 6 -34.51 23.72 39.71
CA LEU A 6 -33.91 22.53 39.11
C LEU A 6 -34.71 21.99 37.91
N LEU A 7 -35.00 22.83 36.92
CA LEU A 7 -35.75 22.40 35.72
C LEU A 7 -35.25 23.03 34.41
N LEU A 8 -33.94 23.28 34.28
CA LEU A 8 -33.38 23.92 33.07
C LEU A 8 -32.08 23.31 32.52
N LEU A 9 -31.77 22.04 32.85
CA LEU A 9 -30.53 21.39 32.41
C LEU A 9 -30.70 20.06 31.63
N ALA A 10 -31.93 19.67 31.27
CA ALA A 10 -32.16 18.37 30.63
C ALA A 10 -32.25 18.38 29.08
N ALA A 11 -32.12 19.55 28.41
CA ALA A 11 -32.43 19.67 26.98
C ALA A 11 -31.21 19.76 26.03
N LEU A 12 -29.97 19.58 26.50
CA LEU A 12 -28.76 19.79 25.67
C LEU A 12 -27.94 18.52 25.36
N LEU A 13 -28.48 17.32 25.62
CA LEU A 13 -27.80 16.06 25.28
C LEU A 13 -28.37 15.35 24.03
N GLY A 14 -29.15 16.06 23.20
CA GLY A 14 -29.48 15.62 21.85
C GLY A 14 -28.32 15.88 20.89
N GLY A 15 -27.13 15.37 21.19
CA GLY A 15 -26.05 15.34 20.22
C GLY A 15 -26.51 14.49 19.05
N CYS A 16 -26.50 15.06 17.84
CA CYS A 16 -26.71 14.33 16.59
C CYS A 16 -25.73 13.16 16.55
N ALA A 17 -26.15 11.98 16.97
CA ALA A 17 -25.50 10.75 16.59
C ALA A 17 -25.76 10.62 15.09
N SER A 18 -24.85 11.18 14.28
CA SER A 18 -24.73 10.78 12.88
C SER A 18 -24.65 9.26 12.90
N THR A 19 -25.66 8.59 12.34
CA THR A 19 -25.63 7.14 12.16
C THR A 19 -24.27 6.77 11.56
N PRO A 20 -23.50 5.87 12.19
CA PRO A 20 -22.21 5.45 11.66
C PRO A 20 -22.38 5.05 10.19
N ASN A 21 -21.57 5.66 9.32
CA ASN A 21 -21.57 5.28 7.92
C ASN A 21 -20.96 3.88 7.81
N ASN A 22 -21.81 2.86 7.88
CA ASN A 22 -21.44 1.46 7.73
C ASN A 22 -21.43 1.05 6.25
N ASP A 23 -21.25 1.98 5.33
CA ASP A 23 -21.10 1.68 3.91
C ASP A 23 -19.69 1.14 3.64
N PRO A 24 -19.54 -0.12 3.18
CA PRO A 24 -18.24 -0.69 2.86
C PRO A 24 -17.80 -0.34 1.44
N SER A 25 -18.65 0.29 0.61
CA SER A 25 -18.40 0.51 -0.82
C SER A 25 -17.09 1.24 -1.07
N GLY A 26 -16.44 0.96 -2.20
CA GLY A 26 -15.23 1.65 -2.65
C GLY A 26 -13.93 0.95 -2.28
N THR A 27 -12.82 1.71 -2.39
CA THR A 27 -11.46 1.18 -2.24
C THR A 27 -10.88 1.49 -0.86
N TRP A 28 -10.23 0.49 -0.28
CA TRP A 28 -9.63 0.52 1.04
C TRP A 28 -8.19 0.00 0.94
N ILE A 29 -7.24 0.72 1.55
CA ILE A 29 -5.81 0.39 1.46
C ILE A 29 -5.22 0.14 2.85
N ASN A 30 -4.20 -0.71 2.90
CA ASN A 30 -3.44 -1.00 4.10
C ASN A 30 -2.45 0.14 4.40
N GLN A 31 -2.97 1.26 4.87
CA GLN A 31 -2.15 2.44 5.18
C GLN A 31 -1.11 2.15 6.27
N ALA A 32 -1.41 1.25 7.22
CA ALA A 32 -0.47 0.86 8.26
C ALA A 32 0.82 0.25 7.68
N ALA A 33 0.73 -0.55 6.62
CA ALA A 33 1.91 -1.07 5.92
C ALA A 33 2.77 0.05 5.29
N ILE A 34 2.12 1.06 4.70
CA ILE A 34 2.81 2.22 4.10
C ILE A 34 3.49 3.05 5.19
N ASP A 35 2.79 3.32 6.29
CA ASP A 35 3.30 4.09 7.41
C ASP A 35 4.51 3.38 8.05
N ALA A 36 4.40 2.06 8.28
CA ALA A 36 5.50 1.26 8.80
C ALA A 36 6.70 1.21 7.84
N ALA A 37 6.48 1.10 6.53
CA ALA A 37 7.55 1.17 5.53
C ALA A 37 8.27 2.52 5.60
N ARG A 38 7.52 3.62 5.65
CA ARG A 38 8.07 4.98 5.72
C ARG A 38 8.85 5.23 7.02
N GLU A 39 8.36 4.73 8.15
CA GLU A 39 9.00 4.89 9.46
C GLU A 39 10.28 4.07 9.59
N SER A 40 10.27 2.82 9.10
CA SER A 40 11.42 1.92 9.19
C SER A 40 12.44 2.10 8.06
N GLY A 41 12.01 2.57 6.88
CA GLY A 41 12.78 2.51 5.64
C GLY A 41 12.95 1.09 5.08
N ARG A 42 12.15 0.13 5.56
CA ARG A 42 12.22 -1.30 5.26
C ARG A 42 10.92 -1.72 4.61
N LEU A 43 10.82 -1.57 3.29
CA LEU A 43 9.56 -1.77 2.56
C LEU A 43 9.06 -3.20 2.70
N ARG A 44 9.89 -4.17 2.30
CA ARG A 44 9.54 -5.59 2.31
C ARG A 44 9.15 -6.07 3.71
N GLU A 45 9.91 -5.66 4.71
CA GLU A 45 9.66 -6.03 6.11
C GLU A 45 8.31 -5.52 6.59
N ALA A 46 7.97 -4.27 6.27
CA ALA A 46 6.66 -3.70 6.58
C ALA A 46 5.52 -4.42 5.85
N LEU A 47 5.68 -4.73 4.55
CA LEU A 47 4.67 -5.47 3.79
C LEU A 47 4.47 -6.89 4.35
N LEU A 48 5.53 -7.57 4.79
CA LEU A 48 5.44 -8.89 5.43
C LEU A 48 4.77 -8.84 6.80
N ALA A 49 5.03 -7.80 7.59
CA ALA A 49 4.50 -7.67 8.95
C ALA A 49 3.02 -7.23 8.98
N TYR A 50 2.59 -6.43 8.00
CA TYR A 50 1.25 -5.87 7.94
C TYR A 50 0.36 -6.52 6.87
N GLY A 51 0.92 -7.41 6.04
CA GLY A 51 0.21 -8.20 5.02
C GLY A 51 -0.57 -9.40 5.58
N PRO A 52 -1.31 -10.14 4.72
CA PRO A 52 -1.00 -10.30 3.30
C PRO A 52 -1.70 -9.32 2.36
N ASN A 53 -2.87 -8.77 2.68
CA ASN A 53 -3.57 -7.90 1.72
C ASN A 53 -3.18 -6.45 1.84
N LEU A 54 -3.14 -5.78 0.70
CA LEU A 54 -2.72 -4.40 0.56
C LEU A 54 -3.88 -3.49 0.13
N GLU A 55 -4.84 -4.03 -0.63
CA GLU A 55 -5.99 -3.29 -1.11
C GLU A 55 -7.24 -4.19 -1.13
N TRP A 56 -8.38 -3.61 -0.73
CA TRP A 56 -9.71 -4.14 -0.98
C TRP A 56 -10.51 -3.17 -1.85
N HIS A 57 -11.29 -3.70 -2.78
CA HIS A 57 -12.34 -2.99 -3.49
C HIS A 57 -13.67 -3.68 -3.24
N ILE A 58 -14.67 -2.92 -2.79
CA ILE A 58 -16.00 -3.46 -2.45
C ILE A 58 -17.06 -2.78 -3.30
N ASP A 59 -17.81 -3.59 -4.04
CA ASP A 59 -18.94 -3.17 -4.86
C ASP A 59 -20.22 -3.92 -4.40
N PRO A 60 -20.99 -3.32 -3.47
CA PRO A 60 -22.24 -3.91 -3.01
C PRO A 60 -23.32 -4.01 -4.10
N GLU A 61 -23.30 -3.12 -5.11
CA GLU A 61 -24.27 -3.12 -6.21
C GLU A 61 -24.09 -4.37 -7.09
N GLN A 62 -22.84 -4.73 -7.36
CA GLN A 62 -22.48 -5.95 -8.09
C GLN A 62 -22.39 -7.19 -7.20
N ARG A 63 -22.54 -7.03 -5.88
CA ARG A 63 -22.33 -8.10 -4.87
C ARG A 63 -20.94 -8.72 -5.00
N GLN A 64 -19.94 -7.86 -5.12
CA GLN A 64 -18.56 -8.23 -5.38
C GLN A 64 -17.63 -7.57 -4.35
N ALA A 65 -16.60 -8.30 -3.96
CA ALA A 65 -15.44 -7.73 -3.31
C ALA A 65 -14.18 -8.39 -3.88
N SER A 66 -13.17 -7.58 -4.12
CA SER A 66 -11.89 -8.04 -4.68
C SER A 66 -10.74 -7.51 -3.83
N TYR A 67 -9.64 -8.24 -3.75
CA TYR A 67 -8.42 -7.80 -3.06
C TYR A 67 -7.19 -7.90 -3.95
N SER A 68 -6.16 -7.13 -3.60
CA SER A 68 -4.79 -7.30 -4.09
C SER A 68 -3.82 -7.49 -2.91
N ASN A 69 -2.88 -8.42 -3.07
CA ASN A 69 -1.73 -8.60 -2.18
C ASN A 69 -0.41 -8.09 -2.79
N GLY A 70 -0.48 -7.37 -3.92
CA GLY A 70 0.69 -6.89 -4.66
C GLY A 70 1.28 -7.89 -5.65
N PHE A 71 0.75 -9.11 -5.73
CA PHE A 71 1.11 -10.10 -6.75
C PHE A 71 -0.14 -10.75 -7.38
N GLU A 72 -1.05 -11.22 -6.53
CA GLU A 72 -2.31 -11.83 -6.91
C GLU A 72 -3.47 -10.85 -6.75
N LEU A 73 -4.43 -10.99 -7.64
CA LEU A 73 -5.75 -10.39 -7.57
C LEU A 73 -6.75 -11.51 -7.37
N ALA A 74 -7.68 -11.36 -6.43
CA ALA A 74 -8.80 -12.27 -6.34
C ALA A 74 -10.12 -11.51 -6.21
N GLU A 75 -11.15 -12.16 -6.73
CA GLU A 75 -12.52 -11.67 -6.75
C GLU A 75 -13.42 -12.68 -6.04
N GLY A 76 -14.31 -12.18 -5.21
CA GLY A 76 -15.26 -12.98 -4.46
C GLY A 76 -16.65 -12.37 -4.44
N ARG A 77 -17.62 -13.22 -4.13
CA ARG A 77 -19.03 -12.85 -4.00
C ARG A 77 -19.29 -12.28 -2.61
N LEU A 78 -19.74 -11.04 -2.56
CA LEU A 78 -20.08 -10.31 -1.34
C LEU A 78 -21.52 -10.62 -0.91
N GLN A 79 -21.71 -10.91 0.38
CA GLN A 79 -23.03 -11.09 1.00
C GLN A 79 -23.09 -10.36 2.34
N SER A 80 -24.24 -9.78 2.68
CA SER A 80 -24.45 -9.27 4.05
C SER A 80 -24.48 -10.44 5.04
N ALA A 81 -23.80 -10.26 6.17
CA ALA A 81 -23.69 -11.23 7.27
C ALA A 81 -24.30 -10.68 8.58
N GLY A 82 -25.15 -9.66 8.49
CA GLY A 82 -25.72 -8.93 9.61
C GLY A 82 -25.38 -7.43 9.57
N GLU A 83 -25.77 -6.69 10.60
CA GLU A 83 -25.52 -5.25 10.67
C GLU A 83 -24.02 -4.94 10.60
N GLY A 84 -23.62 -4.13 9.59
CA GLY A 84 -22.24 -3.67 9.40
C GLY A 84 -21.22 -4.78 9.14
N ARG A 85 -21.66 -5.98 8.74
CA ARG A 85 -20.80 -7.14 8.46
C ARG A 85 -21.11 -7.75 7.11
N TRP A 86 -20.07 -8.19 6.44
CA TRP A 86 -20.15 -8.87 5.15
C TRP A 86 -19.28 -10.12 5.14
N GLN A 87 -19.70 -11.08 4.34
CA GLN A 87 -18.91 -12.26 4.01
C GLN A 87 -18.55 -12.18 2.53
N VAL A 88 -17.28 -12.40 2.22
CA VAL A 88 -16.79 -12.59 0.86
C VAL A 88 -16.54 -14.07 0.66
N THR A 89 -17.09 -14.66 -0.40
CA THR A 89 -16.83 -16.06 -0.75
C THR A 89 -16.07 -16.10 -2.07
N PHE A 90 -14.84 -16.62 -2.01
CA PHE A 90 -13.96 -16.78 -3.15
C PHE A 90 -14.15 -18.14 -3.84
N TYR A 91 -13.52 -18.28 -5.00
CA TYR A 91 -13.41 -19.57 -5.67
C TYR A 91 -12.72 -20.60 -4.75
N GLY A 92 -13.24 -21.83 -4.68
CA GLY A 92 -12.77 -22.86 -3.74
C GLY A 92 -13.40 -22.81 -2.34
N ASP A 93 -14.52 -22.08 -2.19
CA ASP A 93 -15.32 -21.96 -0.95
C ASP A 93 -14.59 -21.35 0.25
N TYR A 94 -13.44 -20.73 0.02
CA TYR A 94 -12.75 -19.88 0.97
C TYR A 94 -13.60 -18.63 1.29
N LYS A 95 -13.67 -18.27 2.58
CA LYS A 95 -14.53 -17.18 3.08
C LYS A 95 -13.75 -16.24 3.98
N GLU A 96 -13.90 -14.95 3.69
CA GLU A 96 -13.43 -13.86 4.54
C GLU A 96 -14.60 -13.07 5.11
N GLN A 97 -14.40 -12.47 6.28
CA GLN A 97 -15.38 -11.61 6.91
C GLN A 97 -14.86 -10.18 6.98
N LEU A 98 -15.71 -9.24 6.58
CA LEU A 98 -15.42 -7.81 6.57
C LEU A 98 -16.40 -7.10 7.50
N SER A 99 -15.93 -6.02 8.13
CA SER A 99 -16.77 -5.14 8.95
C SER A 99 -16.29 -3.70 8.86
N ILE A 100 -17.18 -2.74 9.14
CA ILE A 100 -16.77 -1.34 9.33
C ILE A 100 -16.67 -1.06 10.82
N GLN A 101 -15.50 -0.64 11.28
CA GLN A 101 -15.24 -0.29 12.68
C GLN A 101 -14.50 1.04 12.74
N ASN A 102 -15.01 2.01 13.48
CA ASN A 102 -14.39 3.34 13.64
C ASN A 102 -14.04 4.06 12.31
N GLY A 103 -14.77 3.77 11.23
CA GLY A 103 -14.51 4.34 9.90
C GLY A 103 -13.45 3.60 9.08
N GLU A 104 -12.92 2.49 9.58
CA GLU A 104 -12.01 1.58 8.87
C GLU A 104 -12.75 0.34 8.40
N LEU A 105 -12.26 -0.23 7.29
CA LEU A 105 -12.61 -1.59 6.90
C LEU A 105 -11.72 -2.55 7.68
N VAL A 106 -12.33 -3.47 8.41
CA VAL A 106 -11.64 -4.52 9.15
C VAL A 106 -11.93 -5.84 8.49
N GLN A 107 -10.88 -6.47 7.96
CA GLN A 107 -10.87 -7.90 7.65
C GLN A 107 -10.70 -8.65 8.97
N ILE A 108 -11.70 -9.41 9.36
CA ILE A 108 -11.71 -10.16 10.62
C ILE A 108 -10.84 -11.40 10.43
N ALA A 109 -10.04 -11.74 11.45
CA ALA A 109 -9.21 -12.94 11.44
C ALA A 109 -10.03 -14.20 11.10
N SER A 110 -9.47 -15.03 10.23
CA SER A 110 -10.06 -16.28 9.76
C SER A 110 -9.10 -17.46 9.95
N GLY A 111 -9.48 -18.65 9.50
CA GLY A 111 -8.56 -19.79 9.43
C GLY A 111 -7.47 -19.63 8.38
N TYR A 112 -7.56 -18.61 7.52
CA TYR A 112 -6.63 -18.37 6.43
C TYR A 112 -5.75 -17.17 6.71
N TRP A 113 -6.34 -16.03 7.12
CA TRP A 113 -5.64 -14.76 7.25
C TRP A 113 -5.83 -14.09 8.61
N PRO A 114 -4.84 -13.28 9.05
CA PRO A 114 -4.96 -12.49 10.27
C PRO A 114 -5.98 -11.35 10.10
N GLU A 115 -6.33 -10.75 11.23
CA GLU A 115 -7.06 -9.48 11.22
C GLU A 115 -6.21 -8.38 10.57
N GLN A 116 -6.82 -7.59 9.69
CA GLN A 116 -6.17 -6.47 9.03
C GLN A 116 -7.11 -5.26 8.96
N HIS A 117 -6.54 -4.07 9.11
CA HIS A 117 -7.24 -2.80 9.08
C HIS A 117 -6.88 -2.03 7.82
N PHE A 118 -7.90 -1.44 7.18
CA PHE A 118 -7.75 -0.69 5.95
C PHE A 118 -8.44 0.66 6.08
N THR A 119 -7.77 1.69 5.56
CA THR A 119 -8.32 3.04 5.49
C THR A 119 -8.92 3.29 4.12
N ARG A 120 -9.98 4.09 4.08
CA ARG A 120 -10.68 4.41 2.84
C ARG A 120 -9.79 5.27 1.95
N PHE A 121 -9.51 4.80 0.74
CA PHE A 121 -8.71 5.54 -0.23
C PHE A 121 -9.52 6.71 -0.82
N GLN A 122 -9.01 7.92 -0.66
CA GLN A 122 -9.64 9.15 -1.19
C GLN A 122 -9.06 9.47 -2.59
N GLY A 123 -9.58 8.80 -3.61
CA GLY A 123 -9.19 8.98 -5.01
C GLY A 123 -10.16 9.86 -5.81
N SER A 124 -9.80 10.18 -7.07
CA SER A 124 -10.57 11.02 -8.00
C SER A 124 -11.93 10.45 -8.45
N GLY A 125 -12.41 9.36 -7.84
CA GLY A 125 -13.66 8.68 -8.22
C GLY A 125 -13.61 7.90 -9.53
N GLU A 126 -12.51 7.97 -10.27
CA GLU A 126 -12.29 7.14 -11.46
C GLU A 126 -12.02 5.69 -11.08
N ALA A 127 -12.58 4.75 -11.86
CA ALA A 127 -12.29 3.34 -11.71
C ALA A 127 -10.81 3.07 -12.03
N LYS A 128 -10.09 2.52 -11.06
CA LYS A 128 -8.67 2.18 -11.19
C LYS A 128 -8.47 0.67 -11.21
N PRO A 129 -7.41 0.16 -11.87
CA PRO A 129 -7.02 -1.24 -11.73
C PRO A 129 -6.83 -1.61 -10.26
N LEU A 130 -7.29 -2.79 -9.86
CA LEU A 130 -7.15 -3.29 -8.50
C LEU A 130 -5.67 -3.34 -8.09
N GLY A 131 -5.35 -2.82 -6.91
CA GLY A 131 -3.98 -2.71 -6.37
C GLY A 131 -3.29 -1.38 -6.66
N SER A 132 -3.73 -0.65 -7.70
CA SER A 132 -3.07 0.61 -8.08
C SER A 132 -3.32 1.77 -7.11
N SER A 133 -4.35 1.67 -6.25
CA SER A 133 -4.61 2.72 -5.24
C SER A 133 -3.62 2.60 -4.08
N PHE A 134 -3.33 1.38 -3.65
CA PHE A 134 -2.24 1.10 -2.71
C PHE A 134 -0.89 1.51 -3.29
N GLU A 135 -0.56 1.12 -4.51
CA GLU A 135 0.68 1.52 -5.18
C GLU A 135 0.82 3.04 -5.24
N GLN A 136 -0.25 3.74 -5.63
CA GLN A 136 -0.21 5.19 -5.70
C GLN A 136 0.04 5.83 -4.32
N ALA A 137 -0.61 5.33 -3.28
CA ALA A 137 -0.41 5.80 -1.92
C ALA A 137 1.03 5.51 -1.44
N LEU A 138 1.53 4.31 -1.68
CA LEU A 138 2.89 3.91 -1.35
C LEU A 138 3.92 4.78 -2.08
N TYR A 139 3.76 4.98 -3.39
CA TYR A 139 4.68 5.80 -4.18
C TYR A 139 4.71 7.23 -3.71
N ARG A 140 3.54 7.81 -3.39
CA ARG A 140 3.44 9.16 -2.84
C ARG A 140 4.15 9.28 -1.49
N ASP A 141 3.88 8.37 -0.56
CA ASP A 141 4.26 8.53 0.84
C ASP A 141 5.66 7.96 1.16
N TYR A 142 6.12 6.98 0.38
CA TYR A 142 7.42 6.32 0.59
C TYR A 142 8.54 6.97 -0.21
N LEU A 143 8.42 7.06 -1.55
CA LEU A 143 9.47 7.65 -2.39
C LEU A 143 9.13 9.03 -2.95
N GLY A 144 7.87 9.47 -2.85
CA GLY A 144 7.36 10.62 -3.56
C GLY A 144 8.07 11.93 -3.24
N GLY A 145 8.06 12.84 -4.22
CA GLY A 145 8.63 14.18 -4.10
C GLY A 145 10.03 14.32 -4.68
N ASP A 146 10.72 15.38 -4.26
CA ASP A 146 12.00 15.80 -4.84
C ASP A 146 13.20 15.28 -4.05
N TRP A 147 14.20 14.82 -4.79
CA TRP A 147 15.45 14.29 -4.28
C TRP A 147 16.63 14.91 -5.02
N LEU A 148 17.64 15.35 -4.29
CA LEU A 148 18.93 15.75 -4.85
C LEU A 148 19.78 14.51 -5.11
N ILE A 149 20.41 14.43 -6.29
CA ILE A 149 21.47 13.45 -6.55
C ILE A 149 22.75 13.95 -5.86
N GLU A 150 23.07 13.43 -4.67
CA GLU A 150 24.31 13.76 -3.94
C GLU A 150 25.52 13.07 -4.57
N GLU A 151 25.35 11.83 -5.03
CA GLU A 151 26.39 11.05 -5.72
C GLU A 151 25.79 10.23 -6.86
N GLY A 152 26.57 10.02 -7.92
CA GLY A 152 26.18 9.21 -9.07
C GLY A 152 26.01 10.00 -10.37
N LEU A 153 25.53 9.33 -11.42
CA LEU A 153 25.26 9.99 -12.68
C LEU A 153 24.16 11.04 -12.49
N GLY A 154 24.40 12.26 -12.97
CA GLY A 154 23.48 13.40 -12.79
C GLY A 154 23.67 14.16 -11.47
N GLN A 155 24.77 13.94 -10.74
CA GLN A 155 25.09 14.64 -9.50
C GLN A 155 24.81 16.15 -9.54
N GLY A 156 24.14 16.65 -8.50
CA GLY A 156 23.65 18.03 -8.39
C GLY A 156 22.27 18.26 -9.03
N GLY A 157 21.78 17.32 -9.85
CA GLY A 157 20.44 17.32 -10.41
C GLY A 157 19.35 16.93 -9.41
N LEU A 158 18.10 17.23 -9.76
CA LEU A 158 16.92 16.83 -9.00
C LEU A 158 16.22 15.65 -9.68
N VAL A 159 15.83 14.68 -8.85
CA VAL A 159 14.97 13.55 -9.20
C VAL A 159 13.61 13.78 -8.57
N ARG A 160 12.52 13.59 -9.33
CA ARG A 160 11.16 13.57 -8.80
C ARG A 160 10.54 12.21 -9.01
N PHE A 161 10.16 11.56 -7.92
CA PHE A 161 9.30 10.37 -7.96
C PHE A 161 7.85 10.82 -7.83
N ASN A 162 7.03 10.45 -8.82
CA ASN A 162 5.61 10.76 -8.83
C ASN A 162 4.79 9.55 -8.33
N SER A 163 3.59 9.83 -7.82
CA SER A 163 2.71 8.80 -7.27
C SER A 163 2.17 7.82 -8.32
N ASP A 164 2.28 8.16 -9.61
CA ASP A 164 1.83 7.32 -10.73
C ASP A 164 2.93 6.41 -11.29
N GLY A 165 4.08 6.34 -10.62
CA GLY A 165 5.22 5.53 -11.06
C GLY A 165 6.10 6.23 -12.11
N GLN A 166 5.87 7.51 -12.44
CA GLN A 166 6.82 8.28 -13.25
C GLN A 166 8.00 8.75 -12.40
N VAL A 167 9.21 8.69 -12.95
CA VAL A 167 10.40 9.34 -12.38
C VAL A 167 10.97 10.34 -13.39
N GLN A 168 11.30 11.54 -12.90
CA GLN A 168 11.88 12.61 -13.71
C GLN A 168 13.27 12.95 -13.20
N GLY A 169 14.21 13.21 -14.09
CA GLY A 169 15.55 13.68 -13.73
C GLY A 169 16.54 12.62 -13.25
N LEU A 170 16.09 11.38 -12.99
CA LEU A 170 16.99 10.24 -12.73
C LEU A 170 17.57 9.74 -14.06
N PRO A 171 18.89 9.85 -14.31
CA PRO A 171 19.44 9.45 -15.60
C PRO A 171 19.24 7.96 -15.88
N GLY A 172 18.64 7.65 -17.03
CA GLY A 172 18.39 6.27 -17.46
C GLY A 172 17.07 5.67 -16.95
N ALA A 173 16.19 6.47 -16.34
CA ALA A 173 14.86 6.02 -15.93
C ALA A 173 13.82 7.13 -16.16
N GLU A 174 12.64 6.72 -16.63
CA GLU A 174 11.44 7.56 -16.73
C GLU A 174 10.25 6.99 -15.94
N ARG A 175 10.33 5.69 -15.58
CA ARG A 175 9.33 4.98 -14.77
C ARG A 175 10.00 4.18 -13.67
N PHE A 176 9.28 3.97 -12.57
CA PHE A 176 9.67 3.07 -11.49
C PHE A 176 8.48 2.25 -10.98
N ALA A 177 8.79 1.10 -10.38
CA ALA A 177 7.83 0.32 -9.59
C ALA A 177 8.53 -0.29 -8.38
N LEU A 178 7.89 -0.24 -7.21
CA LEU A 178 8.40 -0.91 -6.01
C LEU A 178 7.96 -2.36 -6.00
N CYS A 179 8.84 -3.26 -5.61
CA CYS A 179 8.46 -4.64 -5.44
C CYS A 179 7.59 -4.82 -4.19
N LEU A 180 6.38 -5.33 -4.38
CA LEU A 180 5.41 -5.54 -3.29
C LEU A 180 5.38 -6.99 -2.80
N ALA A 181 5.42 -7.94 -3.73
CA ALA A 181 5.31 -9.38 -3.46
C ALA A 181 5.79 -10.21 -4.69
N GLY A 182 5.60 -11.52 -4.63
CA GLY A 182 5.87 -12.43 -5.76
C GLY A 182 7.35 -12.60 -6.09
N ASP A 183 7.64 -12.90 -7.35
CA ASP A 183 8.99 -13.25 -7.80
C ASP A 183 10.00 -12.13 -7.53
N CYS A 184 9.64 -10.85 -7.70
CA CYS A 184 10.58 -9.77 -7.41
C CYS A 184 11.06 -9.77 -5.95
N ALA A 185 10.18 -10.18 -5.02
CA ALA A 185 10.45 -10.21 -3.60
C ALA A 185 11.23 -11.49 -3.21
N ALA A 186 11.01 -12.59 -3.94
CA ALA A 186 11.81 -13.80 -3.81
C ALA A 186 13.23 -13.61 -4.35
N MET A 187 13.35 -12.99 -5.53
CA MET A 187 14.62 -12.76 -6.22
C MET A 187 15.53 -11.76 -5.51
N SER A 188 14.98 -10.81 -4.73
CA SER A 188 15.78 -9.81 -4.00
C SER A 188 16.16 -10.23 -2.57
N GLY A 189 15.69 -11.39 -2.10
CA GLY A 189 15.99 -11.91 -0.76
C GLY A 189 15.57 -10.93 0.34
N GLU A 190 16.54 -10.44 1.11
CA GLU A 190 16.32 -9.49 2.22
C GLU A 190 16.39 -8.01 1.80
N HIS A 191 16.62 -7.74 0.52
CA HIS A 191 16.77 -6.39 -0.01
C HIS A 191 15.46 -5.87 -0.59
N ASP A 192 15.18 -4.60 -0.32
CA ASP A 192 14.13 -3.88 -1.02
C ASP A 192 14.56 -3.66 -2.48
N SER A 193 13.63 -3.87 -3.41
CA SER A 193 13.90 -3.76 -4.85
C SER A 193 12.96 -2.80 -5.55
N ILE A 194 13.52 -2.12 -6.55
CA ILE A 194 12.84 -1.14 -7.40
C ILE A 194 13.14 -1.48 -8.85
N TRP A 195 12.09 -1.61 -9.66
CA TRP A 195 12.24 -1.66 -11.11
C TRP A 195 12.42 -0.24 -11.63
N LEU A 196 13.46 0.01 -12.42
CA LEU A 196 13.65 1.27 -13.13
C LEU A 196 13.59 1.01 -14.63
N GLN A 197 12.86 1.86 -15.36
CA GLN A 197 12.57 1.65 -16.78
C GLN A 197 12.75 2.94 -17.59
N ALA A 198 13.31 2.81 -18.80
CA ALA A 198 13.39 3.81 -19.84
C ALA A 198 12.92 3.22 -21.19
N GLY A 199 11.81 3.73 -21.73
CA GLY A 199 11.13 3.12 -22.87
C GLY A 199 10.74 1.68 -22.55
N GLU A 200 11.09 0.75 -23.45
CA GLU A 200 10.83 -0.69 -23.29
C GLU A 200 11.91 -1.42 -22.48
N GLN A 201 12.97 -0.72 -22.04
CA GLN A 201 14.07 -1.32 -21.30
C GLN A 201 13.90 -1.03 -19.82
N GLY A 202 13.81 -2.09 -19.01
CA GLY A 202 13.83 -1.95 -17.56
C GLY A 202 14.72 -2.98 -16.91
N SER A 203 15.10 -2.72 -15.67
CA SER A 203 15.96 -3.58 -14.89
C SER A 203 15.63 -3.47 -13.40
N PRO A 204 15.83 -4.56 -12.64
CA PRO A 204 15.72 -4.50 -11.19
C PRO A 204 16.95 -3.80 -10.61
N TRP A 205 16.71 -3.04 -9.56
CA TRP A 205 17.70 -2.39 -8.73
C TRP A 205 17.40 -2.72 -7.28
N LEU A 206 18.42 -2.73 -6.44
CA LEU A 206 18.25 -2.84 -4.99
C LEU A 206 18.42 -1.47 -4.37
N PHE A 207 17.70 -1.20 -3.28
CA PHE A 207 17.83 0.08 -2.60
C PHE A 207 17.84 -0.06 -1.08
N VAL A 208 18.37 0.97 -0.44
CA VAL A 208 18.29 1.19 1.00
C VAL A 208 17.74 2.58 1.23
N HIS A 209 16.64 2.68 1.98
CA HIS A 209 16.02 3.94 2.36
C HIS A 209 16.25 4.20 3.85
N GLU A 210 16.97 5.28 4.19
CA GLU A 210 17.35 5.63 5.56
C GLU A 210 17.02 7.10 5.81
N GLY A 211 15.91 7.36 6.50
CA GLY A 211 15.43 8.71 6.77
C GLY A 211 15.22 9.52 5.49
N ASN A 212 16.10 10.50 5.24
CA ASN A 212 16.04 11.35 4.06
C ASN A 212 17.02 10.93 2.95
N GLN A 213 17.64 9.74 3.05
CA GLN A 213 18.58 9.24 2.06
C GLN A 213 18.05 7.98 1.38
N LEU A 214 18.27 7.90 0.06
CA LEU A 214 17.99 6.71 -0.74
C LEU A 214 19.25 6.32 -1.49
N ARG A 215 19.80 5.15 -1.18
CA ARG A 215 20.93 4.55 -1.89
C ARG A 215 20.40 3.51 -2.86
N ILE A 216 20.78 3.61 -4.13
CA ILE A 216 20.37 2.69 -5.20
C ILE A 216 21.61 1.95 -5.71
N PHE A 217 21.52 0.63 -5.75
CA PHE A 217 22.58 -0.31 -6.08
C PHE A 217 22.19 -1.14 -7.30
N GLU A 218 23.16 -1.39 -8.15
CA GLU A 218 23.01 -2.37 -9.23
C GLU A 218 22.61 -3.74 -8.67
N ALA A 219 21.58 -4.37 -9.23
CA ALA A 219 21.18 -5.72 -8.84
C ALA A 219 22.05 -6.74 -9.59
N GLN A 220 22.99 -7.38 -8.91
CA GLN A 220 23.84 -8.41 -9.50
C GLN A 220 23.22 -9.78 -9.35
N ASN A 221 22.88 -10.43 -10.48
CA ASN A 221 22.39 -11.80 -10.47
C ASN A 221 23.53 -12.77 -10.13
N ARG A 222 23.35 -13.59 -9.09
CA ARG A 222 24.27 -14.64 -8.66
C ARG A 222 23.85 -16.03 -9.13
N ALA A 223 22.62 -16.18 -9.61
CA ALA A 223 22.08 -17.42 -10.11
C ALA A 223 22.70 -17.81 -11.46
N GLN A 224 22.73 -19.11 -11.75
CA GLN A 224 23.01 -19.62 -13.09
C GLN A 224 21.88 -19.27 -14.08
N PHE A 225 22.12 -19.45 -15.37
CA PHE A 225 21.18 -19.05 -16.41
C PHE A 225 19.86 -19.85 -16.42
N ASP A 226 19.87 -21.04 -15.83
CA ASP A 226 18.73 -21.96 -15.69
C ASP A 226 18.11 -21.94 -14.29
N GLU A 227 18.62 -21.07 -13.40
CA GLU A 227 18.11 -20.85 -12.05
C GLU A 227 17.25 -19.58 -11.98
N MET A 228 16.36 -19.53 -11.00
CA MET A 228 15.64 -18.29 -10.67
C MET A 228 16.67 -17.21 -10.27
N PRO A 229 16.55 -15.96 -10.78
CA PRO A 229 17.50 -14.92 -10.42
C PRO A 229 17.62 -14.72 -8.91
N GLU A 230 18.84 -14.48 -8.45
CA GLU A 230 19.14 -14.14 -7.06
C GLU A 230 19.98 -12.87 -7.05
N TYR A 231 19.38 -11.76 -6.64
CA TYR A 231 19.99 -10.45 -6.68
C TYR A 231 20.71 -10.11 -5.38
N GLN A 232 21.98 -9.73 -5.52
CA GLN A 232 22.79 -9.17 -4.44
C GLN A 232 23.19 -7.72 -4.77
N PRO A 233 23.37 -6.84 -3.75
CA PRO A 233 23.81 -5.47 -3.98
C PRO A 233 25.18 -5.44 -4.65
N GLY A 234 25.23 -4.84 -5.84
CA GLY A 234 26.45 -4.46 -6.52
C GLY A 234 26.95 -3.08 -6.09
N PRO A 235 27.72 -2.39 -6.96
CA PRO A 235 28.13 -1.02 -6.73
C PRO A 235 26.93 -0.08 -6.53
N GLN A 236 27.07 0.86 -5.60
CA GLN A 236 26.16 2.00 -5.49
C GLN A 236 26.25 2.83 -6.77
N ARG A 237 25.09 3.13 -7.37
CA ARG A 237 25.00 3.99 -8.56
C ARG A 237 24.47 5.37 -8.25
N TRP A 238 23.60 5.47 -7.25
CA TRP A 238 23.08 6.76 -6.80
C TRP A 238 22.99 6.82 -5.28
N LEU A 239 23.34 7.99 -4.74
CA LEU A 239 22.91 8.45 -3.42
C LEU A 239 22.01 9.66 -3.64
N LEU A 240 20.76 9.53 -3.23
CA LEU A 240 19.76 10.58 -3.32
C LEU A 240 19.44 11.11 -1.92
N LYS A 241 19.13 12.40 -1.81
CA LYS A 241 18.70 13.05 -0.57
C LYS A 241 17.43 13.84 -0.75
N ARG A 242 16.43 13.55 0.08
CA ARG A 242 15.13 14.21 0.07
C ARG A 242 15.28 15.72 0.32
N ARG A 243 14.53 16.52 -0.45
CA ARG A 243 14.48 17.98 -0.34
C ARG A 243 13.34 18.45 0.56
#